data_AF-A0A2N3BNG9-F1
#
_entry.id   AF-A0A2N3BNG9-F1
#
_cell.length_a   1.000
_cell.length_b   1.000
_cell.length_c   1.000
_cell.angle_alpha   90.00
_cell.angle_beta   90.00
_cell.angle_gamma   90.00
#
_symmetry.space_group_name_H-M   'P 1'
#
loop_
_entity.id
_entity.type
_entity.pdbx_description
1 polymer ?
#
loop_
_entity_poly.entity_id
_entity_poly.type
_entity_poly.pdbx_seq_one_letter_code
_entity_poly.pdbx_strand_id
1 'polypeptide(L)'
;MGKMRFAALAAVVSLALGFLIPLTPNLIHWLLTGGEPHQETRGYAPAVFDAVLPYERVLSSRFPRQTSQRACSHVFVRLRQQPPQSPPRPSPGTDRDHRFGGLWRPTPARFTFTPGADPLEDCRTVIGYTLTKQIAQLLRAPGAFYYHDLTDGTLHLYAPAARIAGRLNAAAAPGRR
;
A
#
# COMPACT_ATOMS: atom_id res chain seq x y z
N MET A 1 -43.33 27.13 54.80
CA MET A 1 -44.77 27.28 54.51
C MET A 1 -44.92 27.95 53.15
N GLY A 2 -45.61 27.33 52.18
CA GLY A 2 -45.98 28.05 50.94
C GLY A 2 -46.02 27.27 49.62
N LYS A 3 -46.83 26.20 49.54
CA LYS A 3 -47.63 25.71 48.39
C LYS A 3 -47.00 25.53 46.99
N MET A 4 -46.99 24.26 46.57
CA MET A 4 -47.11 23.78 45.18
C MET A 4 -48.39 24.27 44.48
N ARG A 5 -48.34 24.37 43.14
CA ARG A 5 -49.36 24.00 42.12
C ARG A 5 -48.77 24.26 40.72
N PHE A 6 -48.39 23.26 39.92
CA PHE A 6 -49.18 22.43 38.97
C PHE A 6 -50.08 23.20 38.00
N ALA A 7 -49.71 23.18 36.70
CA ALA A 7 -50.54 23.02 35.48
C ALA A 7 -49.67 23.45 34.27
N ALA A 8 -49.20 22.58 33.38
CA ALA A 8 -49.89 21.81 32.33
C ALA A 8 -50.19 22.60 31.04
N LEU A 9 -50.10 21.88 29.91
CA LEU A 9 -50.31 22.26 28.49
C LEU A 9 -49.08 22.85 27.78
N ALA A 10 -48.74 22.56 26.53
CA ALA A 10 -49.00 21.48 25.58
C ALA A 10 -48.18 21.84 24.33
N ALA A 11 -47.60 20.83 23.68
CA ALA A 11 -47.28 20.77 22.24
C ALA A 11 -46.74 22.03 21.53
N VAL A 12 -45.45 22.01 21.16
CA VAL A 12 -45.04 22.20 19.75
C VAL A 12 -43.87 21.28 19.45
N VAL A 13 -44.20 20.05 19.05
CA VAL A 13 -43.36 19.24 18.17
C VAL A 13 -43.59 19.82 16.77
N SER A 14 -42.60 20.49 16.19
CA SER A 14 -42.62 20.81 14.75
C SER A 14 -41.21 21.05 14.19
N LEU A 15 -40.76 20.03 13.45
CA LEU A 15 -40.10 20.15 12.15
C LEU A 15 -38.70 20.80 12.11
N ALA A 16 -37.72 20.03 12.58
CA ALA A 16 -36.41 19.96 11.91
C ALA A 16 -36.16 18.53 11.38
N LEU A 17 -37.20 17.93 10.80
CA LEU A 17 -37.07 16.74 9.94
C LEU A 17 -37.15 17.24 8.50
N GLY A 18 -36.01 17.34 7.84
CA GLY A 18 -35.99 17.72 6.44
C GLY A 18 -34.63 18.15 5.97
N PHE A 19 -33.63 17.29 6.13
CA PHE A 19 -32.52 17.06 5.19
C PHE A 19 -31.52 16.13 5.88
N LEU A 20 -31.99 14.92 6.24
CA LEU A 20 -31.10 13.77 6.32
C LEU A 20 -30.67 13.48 4.88
N ILE A 21 -29.68 14.25 4.41
CA ILE A 21 -28.90 13.84 3.24
C ILE A 21 -28.39 12.45 3.62
N PRO A 22 -28.78 11.37 2.93
CA PRO A 22 -28.09 10.12 3.11
C PRO A 22 -26.66 10.39 2.66
N LEU A 23 -25.77 10.67 3.63
CA LEU A 23 -24.34 10.57 3.41
C LEU A 23 -24.14 9.15 2.92
N THR A 24 -24.06 9.02 1.60
CA THR A 24 -23.91 7.72 0.96
C THR A 24 -22.75 7.02 1.67
N PRO A 25 -22.86 5.72 2.00
CA PRO A 25 -21.80 5.01 2.70
C PRO A 25 -20.43 5.12 2.00
N ASN A 26 -20.42 5.48 0.72
CA ASN A 26 -19.21 5.81 -0.05
C ASN A 26 -18.48 7.08 0.41
N LEU A 27 -19.18 8.14 0.85
CA LEU A 27 -18.55 9.41 1.23
C LEU A 27 -17.84 9.32 2.59
N ILE A 28 -18.44 8.57 3.53
CA ILE A 28 -17.81 8.24 4.81
C ILE A 28 -16.62 7.29 4.59
N HIS A 29 -16.73 6.33 3.67
CA HIS A 29 -15.58 5.48 3.30
C HIS A 29 -14.43 6.30 2.71
N TRP A 30 -14.72 7.29 1.86
CA TRP A 30 -13.70 8.17 1.26
C TRP A 30 -12.99 9.05 2.31
N LEU A 31 -13.76 9.65 3.23
CA LEU A 31 -13.24 10.44 4.35
C LEU A 31 -12.45 9.61 5.37
N LEU A 32 -12.83 8.35 5.61
CA LEU A 32 -12.12 7.46 6.53
C LEU A 32 -10.90 6.77 5.91
N THR A 33 -10.85 6.60 4.59
CA THR A 33 -9.75 5.89 3.92
C THR A 33 -8.67 6.79 3.35
N GLY A 34 -8.91 8.10 3.21
CA GLY A 34 -7.92 9.07 2.70
C GLY A 34 -7.31 8.66 1.35
N GLY A 35 -8.05 7.85 0.59
CA GLY A 35 -7.52 7.11 -0.55
C GLY A 35 -7.84 7.82 -1.84
N GLU A 36 -6.88 8.56 -2.38
CA GLU A 36 -6.89 8.81 -3.83
C GLU A 36 -7.01 7.47 -4.56
N PRO A 37 -7.90 7.33 -5.55
CA PRO A 37 -8.01 6.11 -6.34
C PRO A 37 -6.66 5.83 -6.98
N HIS A 38 -5.96 4.84 -6.44
CA HIS A 38 -4.69 4.37 -6.98
C HIS A 38 -4.92 3.93 -8.42
N GLN A 39 -4.26 4.59 -9.37
CA GLN A 39 -4.29 4.18 -10.77
C GLN A 39 -3.62 2.81 -10.89
N GLU A 40 -4.40 1.75 -10.77
CA GLU A 40 -3.98 0.40 -11.12
C GLU A 40 -3.58 0.39 -12.60
N THR A 41 -2.31 0.15 -12.89
CA THR A 41 -1.93 -0.18 -14.27
C THR A 41 -2.30 -1.63 -14.53
N ARG A 42 -3.39 -1.86 -15.29
CA ARG A 42 -3.86 -3.22 -15.64
C ARG A 42 -2.71 -4.06 -16.20
N GLY A 43 -2.58 -5.29 -15.73
CA GLY A 43 -1.63 -6.28 -16.24
C GLY A 43 -0.26 -6.29 -15.55
N TYR A 44 0.13 -5.27 -14.78
CA TYR A 44 1.45 -5.28 -14.15
C TYR A 44 1.58 -6.30 -13.02
N ALA A 45 0.58 -6.40 -12.14
CA ALA A 45 0.58 -7.39 -11.07
C ALA A 45 0.59 -8.84 -11.58
N PRO A 46 -0.26 -9.23 -12.56
CA PRO A 46 -0.17 -10.53 -13.20
C PRO A 46 1.24 -10.85 -13.74
N ALA A 47 1.84 -9.90 -14.47
CA ALA A 47 3.17 -10.08 -15.05
C ALA A 47 4.28 -10.30 -14.00
N VAL A 48 4.13 -9.75 -12.79
CA VAL A 48 5.10 -9.88 -11.70
C VAL A 48 4.86 -11.13 -10.84
N PHE A 49 3.60 -11.50 -10.61
CA PHE A 49 3.25 -12.48 -9.57
C PHE A 49 2.66 -13.81 -10.06
N ASP A 50 2.00 -13.89 -11.23
CA ASP A 50 1.22 -15.08 -11.59
C ASP A 50 2.04 -16.37 -11.66
N ALA A 51 3.30 -16.25 -12.09
CA ALA A 51 4.23 -17.38 -12.18
C ALA A 51 4.94 -17.71 -10.85
N VAL A 52 4.74 -16.90 -9.81
CA VAL A 52 5.58 -16.90 -8.60
C VAL A 52 4.76 -17.10 -7.33
N LEU A 53 3.60 -16.44 -7.21
CA LEU A 53 2.86 -16.36 -5.96
C LEU A 53 1.38 -15.98 -6.19
N PRO A 54 0.42 -16.76 -5.68
CA PRO A 54 -0.98 -16.38 -5.78
C PRO A 54 -1.33 -15.23 -4.82
N TYR A 55 -2.11 -14.28 -5.32
CA TYR A 55 -2.62 -13.14 -4.54
C TYR A 55 -4.14 -13.02 -4.63
N GLU A 56 -4.73 -12.26 -3.72
CA GLU A 56 -6.17 -12.00 -3.61
C GLU A 56 -6.55 -10.71 -4.34
N ARG A 57 -5.81 -9.62 -4.11
CA ARG A 57 -6.07 -8.32 -4.74
C ARG A 57 -4.82 -7.47 -4.86
N VAL A 58 -4.83 -6.55 -5.81
CA VAL A 58 -3.82 -5.49 -5.93
C VAL A 58 -4.09 -4.41 -4.88
N LEU A 59 -3.05 -3.98 -4.16
CA LEU A 59 -3.11 -2.89 -3.19
C LEU A 59 -2.71 -1.56 -3.83
N SER A 60 -1.67 -1.57 -4.66
CA SER A 60 -1.18 -0.41 -5.40
C SER A 60 -0.31 -0.90 -6.56
N SER A 61 -0.40 -0.29 -7.73
CA SER A 61 0.42 -0.70 -8.87
C SER A 61 0.64 0.42 -9.86
N ARG A 62 1.88 0.63 -10.27
CA ARG A 62 2.28 1.56 -11.33
C ARG A 62 3.35 0.92 -12.19
N PHE A 63 3.06 0.77 -13.49
CA PHE A 63 3.99 0.20 -14.45
C PHE A 63 5.22 1.11 -14.66
N PRO A 64 6.41 0.54 -14.88
CA PRO A 64 7.60 1.31 -15.25
C PRO A 64 7.36 2.06 -16.57
N ARG A 65 7.32 3.39 -16.53
CA ARG A 65 7.20 4.21 -17.74
C ARG A 65 8.59 4.46 -18.33
N GLN A 66 8.73 4.38 -19.65
CA GLN A 66 9.96 4.70 -20.40
C GLN A 66 10.31 6.21 -20.43
N THR A 67 9.67 7.05 -19.62
CA THR A 67 9.84 8.51 -19.70
C THR A 67 10.99 8.99 -18.81
N SER A 68 11.71 10.02 -19.28
CA SER A 68 12.97 10.57 -18.72
C SER A 68 12.91 11.24 -17.33
N GLN A 69 11.79 11.17 -16.61
CA GLN A 69 11.66 11.70 -15.25
C GLN A 69 11.71 10.55 -14.24
N ARG A 70 12.19 10.81 -13.01
CA ARG A 70 12.18 9.85 -11.88
C ARG A 70 10.80 9.21 -11.75
N ALA A 71 10.61 8.05 -12.35
CA ALA A 71 9.33 7.37 -12.36
C ALA A 71 9.44 6.18 -11.43
N CYS A 72 8.86 6.33 -10.25
CA CYS A 72 8.58 5.21 -9.38
C CYS A 72 7.75 4.17 -10.13
N SER A 73 8.25 2.94 -10.17
CA SER A 73 7.47 1.77 -10.57
C SER A 73 7.28 0.86 -9.38
N HIS A 74 6.07 0.36 -9.21
CA HIS A 74 5.77 -0.46 -8.05
C HIS A 74 4.60 -1.38 -8.31
N VAL A 75 4.55 -2.45 -7.54
CA VAL A 75 3.37 -3.27 -7.39
C VAL A 75 3.36 -3.87 -6.00
N PHE A 76 2.25 -3.70 -5.29
CA PHE A 76 1.99 -4.31 -4.00
C PHE A 76 0.67 -5.06 -4.06
N VAL A 77 0.66 -6.27 -3.54
CA VAL A 77 -0.51 -7.17 -3.55
C VAL A 77 -0.81 -7.68 -2.16
N ARG A 78 -2.09 -7.97 -1.93
CA ARG A 78 -2.58 -8.74 -0.79
C ARG A 78 -2.51 -10.22 -1.16
N LEU A 79 -1.74 -11.01 -0.42
CA LEU A 79 -1.63 -12.45 -0.63
C LEU A 79 -2.92 -13.16 -0.26
N ARG A 80 -3.13 -14.38 -0.79
CA ARG A 80 -4.24 -15.24 -0.37
C ARG A 80 -4.16 -15.61 1.12
N GLN A 81 -5.20 -16.25 1.64
CA GLN A 81 -5.13 -16.83 2.98
C GLN A 81 -4.03 -17.92 2.98
N GLN A 82 -3.25 -17.98 4.07
CA GLN A 82 -2.18 -18.97 4.24
C GLN A 82 -1.11 -18.97 3.12
N PRO A 83 -0.41 -17.84 2.86
CA PRO A 83 0.67 -17.82 1.89
C PRO A 83 1.84 -18.72 2.34
N PRO A 84 2.70 -19.18 1.41
CA PRO A 84 3.92 -19.92 1.75
C PRO A 84 4.74 -19.19 2.82
N GLN A 85 5.27 -19.90 3.82
CA GLN A 85 6.04 -19.21 4.87
C GLN A 85 7.44 -18.78 4.39
N SER A 86 8.00 -19.52 3.43
CA SER A 86 9.25 -19.17 2.77
C SER A 86 8.99 -18.24 1.59
N PRO A 87 9.89 -17.27 1.33
CA PRO A 87 9.75 -16.38 0.19
C PRO A 87 9.98 -17.15 -1.13
N PRO A 88 9.28 -16.78 -2.22
CA PRO A 88 9.36 -17.51 -3.47
C PRO A 88 10.68 -17.24 -4.20
N ARG A 89 11.09 -18.18 -5.06
CA ARG A 89 12.22 -17.96 -5.98
C ARG A 89 11.74 -17.21 -7.23
N PRO A 90 12.61 -16.38 -7.84
CA PRO A 90 12.29 -15.79 -9.15
C PRO A 90 11.99 -16.87 -10.19
N SER A 91 10.99 -16.64 -11.03
CA SER A 91 10.73 -17.49 -12.19
C SER A 91 11.90 -17.39 -13.20
N PRO A 92 12.34 -18.51 -13.78
CA PRO A 92 13.36 -18.49 -14.83
C PRO A 92 12.91 -17.67 -16.05
N GLY A 93 13.83 -16.94 -16.67
CA GLY A 93 13.56 -16.20 -17.92
C GLY A 93 12.69 -14.95 -17.76
N THR A 94 12.30 -14.56 -16.55
CA THR A 94 11.53 -13.32 -16.34
C THR A 94 12.43 -12.09 -16.48
N ASP A 95 11.97 -11.14 -17.30
CA ASP A 95 12.56 -9.81 -17.46
C ASP A 95 12.75 -9.12 -16.11
N ARG A 96 13.81 -8.32 -16.00
CA ARG A 96 14.18 -7.62 -14.75
C ARG A 96 13.01 -6.79 -14.18
N ASP A 97 12.24 -6.13 -15.03
CA ASP A 97 11.12 -5.27 -14.62
C ASP A 97 9.89 -6.03 -14.11
N HIS A 98 9.82 -7.32 -14.42
CA HIS A 98 8.72 -8.23 -14.04
C HIS A 98 9.16 -9.26 -13.00
N ARG A 99 10.43 -9.25 -12.61
CA ARG A 99 10.96 -10.22 -11.66
C ARG A 99 10.43 -9.95 -10.25
N PHE A 100 10.03 -11.01 -9.56
CA PHE A 100 9.79 -10.97 -8.12
C PHE A 100 10.71 -11.93 -7.36
N GLY A 101 11.52 -11.37 -6.47
CA GLY A 101 12.42 -12.09 -5.58
C GLY A 101 13.89 -11.97 -5.95
N GLY A 102 14.74 -12.65 -5.18
CA GLY A 102 16.19 -12.59 -5.32
C GLY A 102 16.88 -13.17 -4.09
N LEU A 103 17.95 -12.54 -3.64
CA LEU A 103 18.68 -12.93 -2.43
C LEU A 103 17.93 -12.42 -1.19
N TRP A 104 16.89 -13.15 -0.81
CA TRP A 104 16.05 -12.82 0.35
C TRP A 104 16.84 -12.75 1.65
N ARG A 105 16.55 -11.74 2.45
CA ARG A 105 17.07 -11.54 3.80
C ARG A 105 15.90 -11.36 4.77
N PRO A 106 15.97 -11.91 5.98
CA PRO A 106 14.93 -11.69 6.98
C PRO A 106 14.95 -10.22 7.45
N THR A 107 13.79 -9.68 7.77
CA THR A 107 13.67 -8.44 8.53
C THR A 107 14.01 -8.69 10.02
N PRO A 108 14.45 -7.68 10.79
CA PRO A 108 14.59 -6.27 10.43
C PRO A 108 15.64 -6.01 9.35
N ALA A 109 15.29 -5.12 8.42
CA ALA A 109 16.19 -4.57 7.43
C ALA A 109 17.40 -3.91 8.12
N ARG A 110 18.61 -4.29 7.71
CA ARG A 110 19.86 -3.75 8.28
C ARG A 110 20.42 -2.56 7.51
N PHE A 111 19.80 -2.19 6.41
CA PHE A 111 20.23 -1.05 5.61
C PHE A 111 19.56 0.20 6.13
N THR A 112 20.36 1.22 6.43
CA THR A 112 19.87 2.57 6.62
C THR A 112 19.59 3.14 5.25
N PHE A 113 18.33 3.48 4.98
CA PHE A 113 18.04 4.30 3.84
C PHE A 113 18.67 5.68 4.10
N THR A 114 19.69 6.05 3.33
CA THR A 114 20.20 7.41 3.37
C THR A 114 19.08 8.35 2.93
N PRO A 115 18.86 9.50 3.59
CA PRO A 115 17.92 10.50 3.10
C PRO A 115 18.18 10.82 1.62
N GLY A 116 17.17 10.68 0.76
CA GLY A 116 17.30 10.81 -0.71
C GLY A 116 17.80 9.57 -1.45
N ALA A 117 17.88 8.42 -0.76
CA ALA A 117 18.09 7.07 -1.28
C ALA A 117 17.11 6.06 -0.63
N ASP A 118 16.00 6.54 -0.05
CA ASP A 118 14.91 5.70 0.43
C ASP A 118 13.86 5.55 -0.68
N PRO A 119 13.83 4.43 -1.43
CA PRO A 119 12.82 4.23 -2.46
C PRO A 119 11.39 4.33 -1.92
N LEU A 120 11.14 3.98 -0.65
CA LEU A 120 9.80 4.08 -0.07
C LEU A 120 9.38 5.53 0.17
N GLU A 121 10.29 6.38 0.64
CA GLU A 121 10.00 7.80 0.83
C GLU A 121 9.91 8.52 -0.51
N ASP A 122 10.83 8.23 -1.44
CA ASP A 122 10.85 8.81 -2.80
C ASP A 122 9.56 8.51 -3.56
N CYS A 123 8.97 7.33 -3.34
CA CYS A 123 7.76 6.88 -4.01
C CYS A 123 6.49 6.99 -3.14
N ARG A 124 6.55 7.62 -1.97
CA ARG A 124 5.43 7.66 -1.01
C ARG A 124 4.15 8.24 -1.61
N THR A 125 4.25 9.30 -2.40
CA THR A 125 3.08 9.96 -3.01
C THR A 125 2.37 9.06 -4.02
N VAL A 126 3.11 8.19 -4.71
CA VAL A 126 2.54 7.29 -5.73
C VAL A 126 2.09 5.95 -5.16
N ILE A 127 2.71 5.49 -4.05
CA ILE A 127 2.34 4.26 -3.35
C ILE A 127 1.15 4.49 -2.42
N GLY A 128 0.98 5.71 -1.91
CA GLY A 128 0.00 6.07 -0.89
C GLY A 128 0.57 6.01 0.53
N TYR A 129 0.31 7.05 1.32
CA TYR A 129 0.88 7.23 2.67
C TYR A 129 0.68 6.03 3.60
N THR A 130 -0.56 5.51 3.67
CA THR A 130 -0.92 4.38 4.55
C THR A 130 -0.14 3.11 4.20
N LEU A 131 -0.05 2.78 2.91
CA LEU A 131 0.66 1.60 2.45
C LEU A 131 2.17 1.74 2.65
N THR A 132 2.75 2.91 2.36
CA THR A 132 4.16 3.20 2.64
C THR A 132 4.49 3.02 4.12
N LYS A 133 3.66 3.56 5.03
CA LYS A 133 3.86 3.40 6.48
C LYS A 133 3.80 1.93 6.89
N GLN A 134 2.85 1.17 6.36
CA GLN A 134 2.73 -0.27 6.62
C GLN A 134 3.98 -1.04 6.14
N ILE A 135 4.48 -0.76 4.94
CA ILE A 135 5.69 -1.38 4.40
C ILE A 135 6.92 -1.03 5.26
N ALA A 136 7.07 0.24 5.65
CA ALA A 136 8.16 0.67 6.51
C ALA A 136 8.15 -0.04 7.87
N GLN A 137 6.97 -0.29 8.44
CA GLN A 137 6.83 -1.09 9.66
C GLN A 137 7.26 -2.55 9.44
N LEU A 138 6.85 -3.18 8.34
CA LEU A 138 7.23 -4.55 8.00
C LEU A 138 8.74 -4.72 7.84
N LEU A 139 9.43 -3.71 7.29
CA LEU A 139 10.89 -3.73 7.17
C LEU A 139 11.60 -3.56 8.52
N ARG A 140 10.98 -2.92 9.51
CA ARG A 140 11.60 -2.66 10.83
C ARG A 140 11.32 -3.74 11.87
N ALA A 141 10.33 -4.59 11.65
CA ALA A 141 9.94 -5.67 12.56
C ALA A 141 10.36 -7.04 12.01
N PRO A 142 10.60 -8.06 12.86
CA PRO A 142 10.80 -9.43 12.40
C PRO A 142 9.53 -10.00 11.74
N GLY A 143 9.70 -11.03 10.91
CA GLY A 143 8.59 -11.80 10.32
C GLY A 143 8.29 -11.52 8.85
N ALA A 144 9.12 -10.73 8.17
CA ALA A 144 9.10 -10.54 6.74
C ALA A 144 10.47 -10.84 6.12
N PHE A 145 10.51 -10.84 4.80
CA PHE A 145 11.70 -10.99 3.99
C PHE A 145 11.78 -9.81 3.02
N TYR A 146 13.00 -9.37 2.74
CA TYR A 146 13.26 -8.33 1.75
C TYR A 146 14.45 -8.72 0.88
N TYR A 147 14.49 -8.15 -0.31
CA TYR A 147 15.66 -8.16 -1.19
C TYR A 147 15.83 -6.75 -1.74
N HIS A 148 17.04 -6.22 -1.69
CA HIS A 148 17.36 -4.91 -2.24
C HIS A 148 18.46 -5.10 -3.28
N ASP A 149 18.11 -4.92 -4.55
CA ASP A 149 19.07 -4.91 -5.65
C ASP A 149 19.71 -3.53 -5.73
N LEU A 150 20.99 -3.44 -5.36
CA LEU A 150 21.73 -2.18 -5.41
C LEU A 150 22.07 -1.74 -6.84
N THR A 151 21.96 -2.65 -7.82
CA THR A 151 22.29 -2.37 -9.23
C THR A 151 21.26 -1.45 -9.87
N ASP A 152 19.98 -1.68 -9.56
CA ASP A 152 18.87 -0.92 -10.14
C ASP A 152 17.99 -0.23 -9.09
N GLY A 153 18.30 -0.37 -7.80
CA GLY A 153 17.57 0.23 -6.69
C GLY A 153 16.23 -0.45 -6.39
N THR A 154 16.01 -1.67 -6.86
CA THR A 154 14.73 -2.37 -6.64
C THR A 154 14.67 -2.98 -5.25
N LEU A 155 13.63 -2.62 -4.50
CA LEU A 155 13.23 -3.25 -3.26
C LEU A 155 12.11 -4.26 -3.53
N HIS A 156 12.31 -5.48 -3.06
CA HIS A 156 11.29 -6.52 -2.99
C HIS A 156 10.95 -6.78 -1.51
N LEU A 157 9.66 -7.00 -1.24
CA LEU A 157 9.13 -7.31 0.08
C LEU A 157 8.25 -8.55 -0.01
N TYR A 158 8.42 -9.46 0.94
CA TYR A 158 7.54 -10.61 1.17
C TYR A 158 7.23 -10.76 2.66
N ALA A 159 5.99 -10.50 3.05
CA ALA A 159 5.52 -10.54 4.43
C ALA A 159 4.32 -11.50 4.56
N PRO A 160 4.56 -12.81 4.77
CA PRO A 160 3.49 -13.82 4.73
C PRO A 160 2.44 -13.61 5.83
N ALA A 161 2.84 -13.29 7.06
CA ALA A 161 1.92 -13.05 8.18
C ALA A 161 1.03 -11.81 7.95
N ALA A 162 1.60 -10.74 7.39
CA ALA A 162 0.85 -9.55 6.99
C ALA A 162 0.08 -9.71 5.68
N ARG A 163 0.30 -10.84 4.97
CA ARG A 163 -0.24 -11.13 3.64
C ARG A 163 0.09 -10.03 2.62
N ILE A 164 1.31 -9.50 2.64
CA ILE A 164 1.74 -8.46 1.70
C ILE A 164 2.96 -8.95 0.93
N ALA A 165 2.95 -8.76 -0.38
CA ALA A 165 4.14 -8.85 -1.22
C ALA A 165 4.23 -7.63 -2.12
N GLY A 166 5.44 -7.24 -2.51
CA GLY A 166 5.59 -6.14 -3.45
C GLY A 166 6.99 -5.93 -4.00
N ARG A 167 7.02 -5.24 -5.13
CA ARG A 167 8.21 -4.73 -5.81
C ARG A 167 8.11 -3.22 -5.87
N LEU A 168 9.22 -2.54 -5.65
CA LEU A 168 9.35 -1.10 -5.74
C LEU A 168 10.69 -0.77 -6.37
N ASN A 169 10.68 0.02 -7.42
CA ASN A 169 11.87 0.60 -8.00
C ASN A 169 11.70 2.12 -8.03
N ALA A 170 12.56 2.82 -7.28
CA ALA A 170 12.70 4.25 -7.39
C ALA A 170 13.84 4.51 -8.38
N ALA A 171 13.52 4.65 -9.67
CA ALA A 171 14.53 4.95 -10.67
C ALA A 171 15.30 6.21 -10.26
N ALA A 172 16.61 6.09 -10.09
CA ALA A 172 17.47 7.24 -9.84
C ALA A 172 17.31 8.24 -10.99
N ALA A 173 17.32 9.54 -10.69
CA ALA A 173 17.34 10.54 -11.77
C ALA A 173 18.53 10.25 -12.70
N PRO A 174 18.36 10.38 -14.02
CA PRO A 174 19.52 10.42 -14.92
C PRO A 174 20.45 11.55 -14.44
N GLY A 175 21.66 11.21 -13.99
CA GLY A 175 22.66 12.19 -13.53
C GLY A 175 23.30 11.96 -12.14
N ARG A 176 22.95 10.88 -11.41
CA ARG A 176 23.69 10.46 -10.20
C ARG A 176 24.49 9.18 -10.44
N ARG A 177 25.45 9.20 -11.36
CA ARG A 177 26.49 8.16 -11.47
C ARG A 177 27.84 8.78 -11.19
#